data_AF-A0A452XF31-F1
#
_entry.id   AF-A0A452XF31-F1
#
_cell.length_a   1.000
_cell.length_b   1.000
_cell.length_c   1.000
_cell.angle_alpha   90.00
_cell.angle_beta   90.00
_cell.angle_gamma   90.00
#
_symmetry.space_group_name_H-M   'P 1'
#
loop_
_entity.id
_entity.type
_entity.pdbx_description
1 polymer ?
#
loop_
_entity_poly.entity_id
_entity_poly.type
_entity_poly.pdbx_seq_one_letter_code
_entity_poly.pdbx_strand_id
1 'polypeptide(L)'
;QNKSSKVKHLNCAMHANKTSPANEKDGHDISVDMYPFIRKYKDGSIERFLHSPFVLALPDQGGNRGVATRDVVVDKATGVSVRLFLPSRAAETAGRNRLPLVLYVHGGSFCTESAFGRTYHPYATSLA
;
A
#
# COMPACT_ATOMS: atom_id res chain seq x y z
N GLN A 1 -28.16 46.73 17.75
CA GLN A 1 -26.90 46.33 17.09
C GLN A 1 -26.94 44.84 16.83
N ASN A 2 -26.99 44.49 15.55
CA ASN A 2 -27.05 43.13 15.02
C ASN A 2 -25.80 42.32 15.36
N LYS A 3 -25.97 41.00 15.57
CA LYS A 3 -25.36 39.99 14.69
C LYS A 3 -25.92 38.59 15.02
N SER A 4 -26.95 38.22 14.26
CA SER A 4 -27.39 36.84 14.11
C SER A 4 -26.46 36.16 13.10
N SER A 5 -25.68 35.17 13.55
CA SER A 5 -24.82 34.37 12.67
C SER A 5 -25.68 33.36 11.92
N LYS A 6 -25.97 33.67 10.65
CA LYS A 6 -26.63 32.79 9.69
C LYS A 6 -25.65 31.68 9.27
N VAL A 7 -25.90 30.45 9.69
CA VAL A 7 -25.25 29.25 9.13
C VAL A 7 -25.75 29.08 7.70
N LYS A 8 -24.86 29.28 6.71
CA LYS A 8 -25.15 28.96 5.31
C LYS A 8 -24.94 27.45 5.14
N HIS A 9 -26.03 26.69 5.01
CA HIS A 9 -25.96 25.36 4.42
C HIS A 9 -25.62 25.52 2.94
N LEU A 10 -24.41 25.12 2.54
CA LEU A 10 -24.07 24.94 1.14
C LEU A 10 -24.61 23.57 0.70
N ASN A 11 -25.70 23.57 -0.07
CA ASN A 11 -26.12 22.41 -0.85
C ASN A 11 -25.16 22.28 -2.04
N CYS A 12 -24.25 21.31 -2.00
CA CYS A 12 -23.50 20.91 -3.19
C CYS A 12 -24.32 19.83 -3.91
N ALA A 13 -25.01 20.23 -4.98
CA ALA A 13 -25.68 19.30 -5.88
C ALA A 13 -24.63 18.43 -6.59
N MET A 14 -24.68 17.11 -6.34
CA MET A 14 -23.90 16.12 -7.07
C MET A 14 -24.53 15.93 -8.45
N HIS A 15 -24.14 16.76 -9.43
CA HIS A 15 -24.32 16.39 -10.82
C HIS A 15 -23.26 15.34 -11.18
N ALA A 16 -23.71 14.09 -11.25
CA ALA A 16 -22.94 13.00 -11.85
C ALA A 16 -22.73 13.32 -13.33
N ASN A 17 -21.60 13.93 -13.66
CA ASN A 17 -21.15 13.98 -15.04
C ASN A 17 -20.51 12.62 -15.37
N LYS A 18 -21.30 11.71 -15.95
CA LYS A 18 -20.77 10.58 -16.70
C LYS A 18 -20.10 11.14 -17.95
N THR A 19 -18.82 11.45 -17.85
CA THR A 19 -17.94 11.54 -19.02
C THR A 19 -16.70 10.76 -18.69
N SER A 20 -16.65 9.51 -19.17
CA SER A 20 -15.37 8.91 -19.49
C SER A 20 -14.70 9.87 -20.48
N PRO A 21 -13.49 10.41 -20.22
CA PRO A 21 -12.79 11.09 -21.27
C PRO A 21 -12.40 10.01 -22.28
N ALA A 22 -13.04 10.14 -23.44
CA ALA A 22 -12.66 9.45 -24.65
C ALA A 22 -11.18 9.76 -24.93
N ASN A 23 -10.39 8.70 -25.03
CA ASN A 23 -9.25 8.56 -25.93
C ASN A 23 -8.55 9.87 -26.34
N GLU A 24 -7.84 10.51 -25.41
CA GLU A 24 -6.77 11.42 -25.80
C GLU A 24 -5.60 10.56 -26.27
N LYS A 25 -5.27 10.72 -27.56
CA LYS A 25 -4.08 10.16 -28.18
C LYS A 25 -2.86 10.82 -27.55
N ASP A 26 -2.34 10.25 -26.47
CA ASP A 26 -0.97 10.51 -26.08
C ASP A 26 -0.04 9.59 -26.87
N GLY A 27 0.98 10.17 -27.49
CA GLY A 27 1.75 9.60 -28.60
C GLY A 27 2.79 8.56 -28.19
N HIS A 28 2.44 7.62 -27.31
CA HIS A 28 3.36 6.55 -26.90
C HIS A 28 2.84 5.18 -27.34
N ASP A 29 3.57 4.56 -28.26
CA ASP A 29 3.25 3.25 -28.82
C ASP A 29 3.40 2.17 -27.74
N ILE A 30 2.31 1.45 -27.44
CA ILE A 30 2.26 0.47 -26.36
C ILE A 30 2.86 -0.86 -26.84
N SER A 31 3.82 -1.39 -26.09
CA SER A 31 4.46 -2.68 -26.38
C SER A 31 3.83 -3.85 -25.62
N VAL A 32 3.42 -3.63 -24.36
CA VAL A 32 2.71 -4.59 -23.52
C VAL A 32 1.63 -3.84 -22.77
N ASP A 33 0.39 -4.30 -22.90
CA ASP A 33 -0.74 -3.79 -22.12
C ASP A 33 -1.30 -4.89 -21.23
N MET A 34 -1.16 -4.71 -19.92
CA MET A 34 -1.69 -5.63 -18.91
C MET A 34 -2.54 -4.84 -17.91
N TYR A 35 -3.31 -3.87 -18.40
CA TYR A 35 -4.26 -3.11 -17.59
C TYR A 35 -5.21 -4.07 -16.82
N PRO A 36 -5.49 -3.83 -15.52
CA PRO A 36 -5.16 -2.65 -14.73
C PRO A 36 -3.83 -2.73 -13.95
N PHE A 37 -2.90 -3.62 -14.31
CA PHE A 37 -1.68 -3.85 -13.53
C PHE A 37 -0.52 -2.94 -13.97
N ILE A 38 -0.07 -3.12 -15.21
CA ILE A 38 1.15 -2.50 -15.74
C ILE A 38 1.01 -2.29 -17.25
N ARG A 39 1.65 -1.25 -17.77
CA ARG A 39 1.81 -1.02 -19.20
C ARG A 39 3.26 -0.66 -19.50
N LYS A 40 3.77 -1.18 -20.61
CA LYS A 40 5.11 -0.89 -21.10
C LYS A 40 5.01 -0.29 -22.49
N TYR A 41 5.66 0.83 -22.71
CA TYR A 41 5.73 1.51 -23.99
C TYR A 41 6.98 1.09 -24.78
N LYS A 42 6.97 1.29 -26.10
CA LYS A 42 8.08 0.92 -26.98
C LYS A 42 9.36 1.73 -26.72
N ASP A 43 9.24 2.92 -26.14
CA ASP A 43 10.37 3.74 -25.67
C ASP A 43 11.03 3.19 -24.39
N GLY A 44 10.46 2.12 -23.80
CA GLY A 44 10.95 1.47 -22.59
C GLY A 44 10.34 2.00 -21.29
N SER A 45 9.53 3.05 -21.33
CA SER A 45 8.82 3.55 -20.15
C SER A 45 7.79 2.53 -19.66
N ILE A 46 7.56 2.53 -18.35
CA ILE A 46 6.67 1.61 -17.66
C ILE A 46 5.74 2.40 -16.75
N GLU A 47 4.44 2.20 -16.93
CA GLU A 47 3.41 2.69 -16.03
C GLU A 47 2.87 1.55 -15.18
N ARG A 48 2.76 1.78 -13.86
CA ARG A 48 2.16 0.83 -12.90
C ARG A 48 0.89 1.47 -12.36
N PHE A 49 -0.25 0.85 -12.62
CA PHE A 49 -1.55 1.41 -12.25
C PHE A 49 -2.06 0.84 -10.93
N LEU A 50 -2.00 -0.49 -10.77
CA LEU A 50 -2.43 -1.14 -9.54
C LEU A 50 -1.30 -1.08 -8.51
N HIS A 51 -1.39 -0.10 -7.62
CA HIS A 51 -0.52 -0.03 -6.46
C HIS A 51 -1.30 0.44 -5.23
N SER A 52 -0.91 -0.09 -4.07
CA SER A 52 -1.46 0.36 -2.79
C SER A 52 -0.56 1.42 -2.14
N PRO A 53 -1.13 2.42 -1.45
CA PRO A 53 -0.34 3.31 -0.62
C PRO A 53 0.50 2.54 0.38
N PHE A 54 1.70 3.04 0.66
CA PHE A 54 2.56 2.42 1.66
C PHE A 54 2.05 2.72 3.07
N VAL A 55 2.23 1.73 3.94
CA VAL A 55 1.99 1.87 5.38
C VAL A 55 3.35 2.10 6.04
N LEU A 56 3.44 3.09 6.93
CA LEU A 56 4.68 3.30 7.69
C LEU A 56 4.90 2.13 8.65
N ALA A 57 6.16 1.69 8.78
CA ALA A 57 6.52 0.76 9.84
C ALA A 57 6.37 1.45 11.20
N LEU A 58 5.68 0.78 12.12
CA LEU A 58 5.41 1.29 13.46
C LEU A 58 6.12 0.41 14.49
N PRO A 59 7.18 0.92 15.15
CA PRO A 59 7.90 0.17 16.17
C PRO A 59 7.09 0.06 17.47
N ASP A 60 6.12 0.95 17.67
CA ASP A 60 5.23 0.95 18.83
C ASP A 60 4.10 -0.09 18.69
N GLN A 61 3.79 -0.72 19.80
CA GLN A 61 2.93 -1.90 19.91
C GLN A 61 1.47 -1.54 20.19
N GLY A 62 1.20 -0.32 20.67
CA GLY A 62 -0.15 0.15 20.95
C GLY A 62 -0.98 0.42 19.68
N GLY A 63 -0.34 0.84 18.59
CA GLY A 63 -1.03 1.30 17.38
C GLY A 63 -1.41 0.22 16.35
N ASN A 64 -0.74 -0.93 16.35
CA ASN A 64 -0.88 -1.94 15.28
C ASN A 64 -1.36 -3.30 15.83
N ARG A 65 -2.46 -3.31 16.58
CA ARG A 65 -3.06 -4.53 17.17
C ARG A 65 -2.08 -5.38 18.00
N GLY A 66 -1.08 -4.76 18.62
CA GLY A 66 -0.05 -5.48 19.36
C GLY A 66 1.08 -6.07 18.50
N VAL A 67 1.26 -5.63 17.26
CA VAL A 67 2.34 -6.10 16.37
C VAL A 67 3.29 -4.94 16.02
N ALA A 68 4.52 -5.00 16.51
CA ALA A 68 5.56 -4.05 16.08
C ALA A 68 6.02 -4.38 14.65
N THR A 69 6.28 -3.36 13.86
CA THR A 69 6.79 -3.51 12.49
C THR A 69 8.04 -2.69 12.23
N ARG A 70 8.95 -3.25 11.42
CA ARG A 70 10.21 -2.60 11.05
C ARG A 70 10.61 -2.99 9.63
N ASP A 71 11.09 -2.04 8.85
CA ASP A 71 11.65 -2.28 7.53
C ASP A 71 13.18 -2.46 7.62
N VAL A 72 13.70 -3.45 6.90
CA VAL A 72 15.13 -3.79 6.88
C VAL A 72 15.55 -4.06 5.44
N VAL A 73 16.67 -3.44 5.03
CA VAL A 73 17.34 -3.76 3.77
C VAL A 73 18.17 -5.02 3.99
N VAL A 74 17.87 -6.08 3.23
CA VAL A 74 18.56 -7.38 3.30
C VAL A 74 19.77 -7.38 2.38
N ASP A 75 19.60 -6.85 1.17
CA ASP A 75 20.66 -6.73 0.18
C ASP A 75 20.61 -5.36 -0.50
N LYS A 76 21.69 -4.59 -0.30
CA LYS A 76 21.84 -3.24 -0.86
C LYS A 76 22.12 -3.27 -2.36
N ALA A 77 22.76 -4.31 -2.88
CA ALA A 77 23.12 -4.39 -4.29
C ALA A 77 21.89 -4.60 -5.19
N THR A 78 20.94 -5.42 -4.72
CA THR A 78 19.68 -5.70 -5.42
C THR A 78 18.51 -4.83 -4.97
N GLY A 79 18.65 -4.11 -3.85
CA GLY A 79 17.59 -3.30 -3.24
C GLY A 79 16.55 -4.13 -2.46
N VAL A 80 16.79 -5.43 -2.27
CA VAL A 80 15.86 -6.33 -1.57
C VAL A 80 15.71 -5.91 -0.12
N SER A 81 14.46 -5.66 0.27
CA SER A 81 14.06 -5.22 1.60
C SER A 81 12.86 -6.02 2.09
N VAL A 82 12.76 -6.18 3.40
CA VAL A 82 11.67 -6.92 4.07
C VAL A 82 11.03 -6.06 5.15
N ARG A 83 9.75 -6.33 5.43
CA ARG A 83 9.08 -5.84 6.63
C ARG A 83 8.98 -6.97 7.64
N LEU A 84 9.53 -6.73 8.82
CA LEU A 84 9.41 -7.62 9.98
C LEU A 84 8.11 -7.30 10.73
N PHE A 85 7.41 -8.34 11.17
CA PHE A 85 6.24 -8.27 12.03
C PHE A 85 6.56 -9.05 13.31
N LEU A 86 6.55 -8.37 14.46
CA LEU A 86 6.84 -8.97 15.75
C LEU A 86 5.60 -8.91 16.64
N PRO A 87 4.95 -10.06 16.92
CA PRO A 87 3.81 -10.11 17.82
C PRO A 87 4.25 -9.96 19.26
N SER A 88 3.86 -8.84 19.85
CA SER A 88 4.42 -8.35 21.11
C SER A 88 4.13 -9.27 22.29
N ARG A 89 2.85 -9.64 22.46
CA ARG A 89 2.40 -10.53 23.54
C ARG A 89 3.02 -11.92 23.43
N ALA A 90 3.14 -12.43 22.20
CA ALA A 90 3.77 -13.72 21.96
C ALA A 90 5.26 -13.67 22.26
N ALA A 91 5.96 -12.58 21.90
CA ALA A 91 7.37 -12.38 22.24
C ALA A 91 7.60 -12.28 23.75
N GLU A 92 6.73 -11.57 24.48
CA GLU A 92 6.76 -11.50 25.95
C GLU A 92 6.53 -12.88 26.60
N THR A 93 5.51 -13.61 26.14
CA THR A 93 5.15 -14.93 26.69
C THR A 93 6.21 -15.99 26.37
N ALA A 94 6.83 -15.90 25.20
CA ALA A 94 7.89 -16.83 24.80
C ALA A 94 9.15 -16.67 25.69
N GLY A 95 9.39 -15.50 26.28
CA GLY A 95 10.53 -15.24 27.16
C GLY A 95 11.85 -15.52 26.44
N ARG A 96 12.52 -16.62 26.78
CA ARG A 96 13.76 -17.08 26.12
C ARG A 96 13.53 -18.03 24.94
N ASN A 97 12.31 -18.53 24.77
CA ASN A 97 11.95 -19.37 23.64
C ASN A 97 11.79 -18.52 22.38
N ARG A 98 12.12 -19.10 21.23
CA ARG A 98 11.98 -18.42 19.94
C ARG A 98 10.57 -18.61 19.38
N LEU A 99 10.05 -17.58 18.72
CA LEU A 99 8.83 -17.69 17.92
C LEU A 99 9.12 -18.44 16.60
N PRO A 100 8.13 -19.17 16.04
CA PRO A 100 8.23 -19.66 14.68
C PRO A 100 8.47 -18.51 13.69
N LEU A 101 9.28 -18.76 12.65
CA LEU A 101 9.50 -17.79 11.58
C LEU A 101 8.56 -18.08 10.41
N VAL A 102 7.81 -17.07 9.98
CA VAL A 102 6.98 -17.12 8.78
C VAL A 102 7.61 -16.23 7.71
N LEU A 103 7.95 -16.80 6.57
CA LEU A 103 8.37 -16.06 5.38
C LEU A 103 7.15 -15.85 4.48
N TYR A 104 6.66 -14.61 4.40
CA TYR A 104 5.53 -14.24 3.57
C TYR A 104 6.00 -13.44 2.34
N VAL A 105 5.64 -13.93 1.15
CA VAL A 105 5.88 -13.25 -0.13
C VAL A 105 4.53 -12.76 -0.66
N HIS A 106 4.44 -11.47 -0.96
CA HIS A 106 3.19 -10.89 -1.42
C HIS A 106 2.84 -11.31 -2.86
N GLY A 107 1.55 -11.23 -3.19
CA GLY A 107 1.06 -11.45 -4.56
C GLY A 107 1.27 -10.24 -5.48
N GLY A 108 0.42 -10.08 -6.49
CA GLY A 108 0.54 -8.96 -7.46
C GLY A 108 1.19 -9.38 -8.78
N SER A 109 0.99 -10.64 -9.18
CA SER A 109 1.38 -11.17 -10.49
C SER A 109 2.82 -10.84 -10.88
N PHE A 110 3.73 -10.83 -9.90
CA PHE A 110 5.15 -10.50 -10.03
C PHE A 110 5.47 -9.08 -10.56
N CYS A 111 4.48 -8.20 -10.70
CA CYS A 111 4.67 -6.89 -11.31
C CYS A 111 3.96 -5.74 -10.58
N THR A 112 3.16 -6.00 -9.57
CA THR A 112 2.48 -4.98 -8.77
C THR A 112 2.66 -5.20 -7.29
N GLU A 113 2.27 -4.17 -6.51
CA GLU A 113 2.30 -4.15 -5.05
C GLU A 113 3.71 -4.24 -4.42
N SER A 114 3.75 -4.25 -3.09
CA SER A 114 4.97 -4.29 -2.28
C SER A 114 4.66 -4.87 -0.90
N ALA A 115 5.69 -5.41 -0.21
CA ALA A 115 5.63 -5.80 1.20
C ALA A 115 5.26 -4.62 2.14
N PHE A 116 5.43 -3.37 1.67
CA PHE A 116 5.09 -2.15 2.42
C PHE A 116 3.68 -1.63 2.10
N GLY A 117 2.99 -2.23 1.13
CA GLY A 117 1.69 -1.79 0.65
C GLY A 117 0.54 -2.13 1.61
N ARG A 118 -0.45 -1.23 1.67
CA ARG A 118 -1.65 -1.39 2.49
C ARG A 118 -2.47 -2.64 2.18
N THR A 119 -2.41 -3.17 0.96
CA THR A 119 -3.16 -4.39 0.58
C THR A 119 -2.73 -5.61 1.39
N TYR A 120 -1.43 -5.78 1.64
CA TYR A 120 -0.91 -6.97 2.30
C TYR A 120 -0.62 -6.79 3.79
N HIS A 121 -0.45 -5.55 4.24
CA HIS A 121 -0.12 -5.27 5.63
C HIS A 121 -1.11 -5.88 6.65
N PRO A 122 -2.44 -5.79 6.49
CA PRO A 122 -3.38 -6.38 7.45
C PRO A 122 -3.27 -7.89 7.56
N TYR A 123 -3.08 -8.58 6.44
CA TYR A 123 -2.91 -10.03 6.41
C TYR A 123 -1.60 -10.45 7.06
N ALA A 124 -0.48 -9.82 6.70
CA ALA A 124 0.81 -10.07 7.36
C ALA A 124 0.76 -9.80 8.87
N THR A 125 0.06 -8.74 9.31
CA THR A 125 -0.19 -8.47 10.73
C THR A 125 -1.03 -9.57 11.40
N SER A 126 -1.95 -10.24 10.69
CA SER A 126 -2.75 -11.35 11.25
C SER A 126 -2.01 -12.67 11.36
N LEU A 127 -0.88 -12.82 10.65
CA LEU A 127 0.00 -13.99 10.77
C LEU A 127 0.96 -13.89 11.96
N ALA A 128 1.13 -12.69 12.50
CA ALA A 128 1.92 -12.41 13.70
C ALA A 128 1.08 -12.66 14.96
#